data_AF-A0A061B9S2-F1
#
_entry.id   AF-A0A061B9S2-F1
#
_cell.length_a   1.000
_cell.length_b   1.000
_cell.length_c   1.000
_cell.angle_alpha   90.00
_cell.angle_beta   90.00
_cell.angle_gamma   90.00
#
_symmetry.space_group_name_H-M   'P 1'
#
loop_
_entity.id
_entity.type
_entity.pdbx_description
1 polymer ?
#
loop_
_entity_poly.entity_id
_entity_poly.type
_entity_poly.pdbx_seq_one_letter_code
_entity_poly.pdbx_strand_id
1 'polypeptide(L)'
;MSIQENSEKIGAALRAMNNPNTSPAIQDFSVRVEGGKTVSTRERINSNVTPIASKKPDDDELFGPDGLPVLGFLREHLLREGRLHEHQVLRILSQGAAVMRKEPNLLHVPAPVTVCGDIHGQYHDLVKLFEVGGDPATTSYLFLGDYVDRGSFSIECVLYLWALKCHYPSTFFLLRGNHECKHLTEYFTFKMECLHKYSSAVYIAACESFNTLPLAALMNNQYFCCHGGISPELRTPDDVNRFDRFREPPTRGLMCDILWSDPVEDYDEADDEATFIPNTVRGCSYAFTYKAVTQFLQRNNLLSVIRAHEAQDAGYRMYRRSKETGFPTLLTMFSAPNYLDTYKNKAAVLKYGDNVMNIRQFNYTPHPYWLPNFMDVFSWSLPFVGEKVTDILVAVLNICTEEELDEEKPFDADTVENMSTNASVPETDIVMKDNDSLESEDTAAMRKALRNKILAIGRVSRMFSVLRDEAENVEKLRNYSGGVLPRGALLGGSEEIRRSISTFEEARRADLKNEAMPPLREDVHKQDDARARDLREQIDKEVSNDSTIQKLARQYSTSSIKK
;
A
#
# COMPACT_ATOMS: atom_id res chain seq x y z
N MET A 1 34.27 -27.33 21.52
CA MET A 1 34.25 -26.73 22.86
C MET A 1 34.22 -27.87 23.85
N SER A 2 35.08 -27.86 24.86
CA SER A 2 35.05 -28.92 25.87
C SER A 2 33.82 -28.72 26.76
N ILE A 3 33.26 -29.82 27.29
CA ILE A 3 32.13 -29.82 28.24
C ILE A 3 32.41 -28.86 29.42
N GLN A 4 33.67 -28.71 29.78
CA GLN A 4 34.14 -27.85 30.87
C GLN A 4 33.96 -26.35 30.59
N GLU A 5 34.20 -25.89 29.36
CA GLU A 5 33.96 -24.49 28.96
C GLU A 5 32.47 -24.14 28.97
N ASN A 6 31.60 -25.10 28.64
CA ASN A 6 30.15 -24.90 28.69
C ASN A 6 29.63 -24.84 30.13
N SER A 7 30.11 -25.74 31.00
CA SER A 7 29.74 -25.74 32.43
C SER A 7 30.18 -24.46 33.15
N GLU A 8 31.35 -23.91 32.81
CA GLU A 8 31.80 -22.63 33.37
C GLU A 8 30.93 -21.45 32.94
N LYS A 9 30.50 -21.42 31.67
CA LYS A 9 29.60 -20.39 31.13
C LYS A 9 28.20 -20.47 31.74
N ILE A 10 27.66 -21.68 31.91
CA ILE A 10 26.36 -21.92 32.56
C ILE A 10 26.43 -21.54 34.04
N GLY A 11 27.51 -21.91 34.74
CA GLY A 11 27.75 -21.50 36.12
C GLY A 11 27.88 -19.98 36.28
N ALA A 12 28.51 -19.29 35.32
CA ALA A 12 28.57 -17.84 35.31
C ALA A 12 27.18 -17.18 35.12
N ALA A 13 26.36 -17.73 34.23
CA ALA A 13 24.99 -17.26 34.01
C ALA A 13 24.09 -17.47 35.25
N LEU A 14 24.18 -18.62 35.91
CA LEU A 14 23.46 -18.92 37.15
C LEU A 14 23.87 -18.01 38.30
N ARG A 15 25.18 -17.71 38.42
CA ARG A 15 25.69 -16.74 39.40
C ARG A 15 25.18 -15.32 39.15
N ALA A 16 25.03 -14.93 37.87
CA ALA A 16 24.46 -13.64 37.51
C ALA A 16 22.96 -13.54 37.81
N MET A 17 22.20 -14.64 37.68
CA MET A 17 20.77 -14.67 38.02
C MET A 17 20.51 -14.66 39.54
N ASN A 18 21.39 -15.27 40.33
CA ASN A 18 21.23 -15.39 41.78
C ASN A 18 21.74 -14.17 42.58
N ASN A 19 22.36 -13.19 41.93
CA ASN A 19 22.86 -11.97 42.57
C ASN A 19 22.26 -10.72 41.88
N PRO A 20 21.02 -10.32 42.21
CA PRO A 20 20.35 -9.19 41.57
C PRO A 20 20.89 -7.80 42.00
N ASN A 21 21.91 -7.75 42.86
CA ASN A 21 22.46 -6.52 43.46
C ASN A 21 23.79 -6.09 42.83
N THR A 22 23.84 -5.97 41.51
CA THR A 22 24.69 -4.96 40.89
C THR A 22 23.85 -3.70 40.73
N SER A 23 24.30 -2.57 41.31
CA SER A 23 23.74 -1.24 41.07
C SER A 23 23.33 -1.11 39.60
N PRO A 24 22.19 -0.50 39.23
CA PRO A 24 21.74 -0.47 37.85
C PRO A 24 22.85 0.16 37.03
N ALA A 25 23.61 -0.67 36.32
CA ALA A 25 24.61 -0.20 35.40
C ALA A 25 23.85 0.73 34.47
N ILE A 26 24.37 1.94 34.22
CA ILE A 26 23.77 2.84 33.23
C ILE A 26 23.57 1.98 31.98
N GLN A 27 22.31 1.65 31.70
CA GLN A 27 22.01 0.65 30.70
C GLN A 27 22.43 1.26 29.38
N ASP A 28 23.52 0.74 28.81
CA ASP A 28 24.06 1.27 27.57
C ASP A 28 23.11 0.86 26.44
N PHE A 29 22.32 1.83 26.00
CA PHE A 29 21.35 1.67 24.92
C PHE A 29 22.01 1.83 23.54
N SER A 30 23.33 1.83 23.47
CA SER A 30 24.07 2.01 22.24
C SER A 30 24.27 0.69 21.49
N VAL A 31 23.99 0.68 20.19
CA VAL A 31 24.21 -0.46 19.31
C VAL A 31 25.27 -0.08 18.29
N ARG A 32 26.18 -1.02 18.00
CA ARG A 32 27.18 -0.87 16.94
C ARG A 32 26.57 -1.36 15.63
N VAL A 33 26.41 -0.46 14.67
CA VAL A 33 25.90 -0.76 13.33
C VAL A 33 27.04 -1.06 12.35
N GLU A 34 26.72 -1.66 11.21
CA GLU A 34 27.66 -1.90 10.11
C GLU A 34 28.42 -0.61 9.72
N GLY A 35 29.73 -0.74 9.50
CA GLY A 35 30.63 0.41 9.35
C GLY A 35 31.26 0.91 10.66
N GLY A 36 30.99 0.23 11.79
CA GLY A 36 31.68 0.45 13.06
C GLY A 36 31.18 1.64 13.89
N LYS A 37 30.13 2.33 13.43
CA LYS A 37 29.50 3.45 14.13
C LYS A 37 28.64 2.95 15.30
N THR A 38 28.77 3.60 16.45
CA THR A 38 27.91 3.37 17.62
C THR A 38 26.77 4.37 17.61
N VAL A 39 25.52 3.89 17.74
CA VAL A 39 24.32 4.73 17.72
C VAL A 39 23.44 4.42 18.94
N SER A 40 22.83 5.45 19.53
CA SER A 40 21.87 5.28 20.63
C SER A 40 20.53 4.78 20.11
N THR A 41 19.95 3.76 20.74
CA THR A 41 18.60 3.26 20.40
C THR A 41 17.47 4.17 20.87
N ARG A 42 17.78 5.21 21.65
CA ARG A 42 16.82 6.23 22.11
C ARG A 42 16.77 7.45 21.20
N GLU A 43 17.77 7.62 20.35
CA GLU A 43 17.90 8.78 19.48
C GLU A 43 17.64 8.41 18.03
N ARG A 44 17.21 9.40 17.24
CA ARG A 44 16.94 9.19 15.83
C ARG A 44 18.24 8.99 15.07
N ILE A 45 18.46 7.77 14.58
CA ILE A 45 19.68 7.35 13.90
C ILE A 45 19.97 8.18 12.64
N ASN A 46 18.94 8.46 11.83
CA ASN A 46 19.05 9.28 10.63
C ASN A 46 18.46 10.68 10.87
N SER A 47 19.31 11.62 11.29
CA SER A 47 18.92 13.01 11.55
C SER A 47 18.71 13.83 10.27
N ASN A 48 19.23 13.38 9.11
CA ASN A 48 19.14 14.11 7.84
C ASN A 48 17.75 14.04 7.19
N VAL A 49 16.93 13.05 7.54
CA VAL A 49 15.55 12.95 7.03
C VAL A 49 14.69 13.96 7.78
N THR A 50 13.97 14.83 7.09
CA THR A 50 13.08 15.79 7.78
C THR A 50 12.00 15.05 8.58
N PRO A 51 11.75 15.39 9.85
CA PRO A 51 10.62 14.84 10.60
C PRO A 51 9.27 15.29 10.03
N ILE A 52 8.26 14.45 10.18
CA ILE A 52 6.88 14.82 9.85
C ILE A 52 6.38 15.98 10.73
N ALA A 53 5.38 16.72 10.26
CA ALA A 53 4.72 17.72 11.08
C ALA A 53 3.98 17.06 12.26
N SER A 54 4.48 17.29 13.48
CA SER A 54 4.05 16.57 14.68
C SER A 54 2.73 17.06 15.29
N LYS A 55 2.33 18.30 15.00
CA LYS A 55 1.09 18.91 15.52
C LYS A 55 0.10 19.09 14.38
N LYS A 56 -1.17 18.73 14.63
CA LYS A 56 -2.28 19.13 13.77
C LYS A 56 -2.55 20.63 13.95
N PRO A 57 -2.87 21.37 12.88
CA PRO A 57 -3.05 22.82 12.96
C PRO A 57 -4.34 23.20 13.67
N ASP A 58 -4.31 24.31 14.40
CA ASP A 58 -5.52 24.92 14.93
C ASP A 58 -6.33 25.56 13.77
N ASP A 59 -7.62 25.84 14.00
CA ASP A 59 -8.53 26.31 12.94
C ASP A 59 -8.13 27.68 12.39
N ASP A 60 -7.54 28.55 13.21
CA ASP A 60 -7.04 29.87 12.85
C ASP A 60 -5.73 29.83 12.05
N GLU A 61 -4.96 28.74 12.16
CA GLU A 61 -3.79 28.50 11.31
C GLU A 61 -4.21 28.00 9.92
N LEU A 62 -5.26 27.17 9.86
CA LEU A 62 -5.70 26.51 8.63
C LEU A 62 -6.69 27.35 7.82
N PHE A 63 -7.64 28.04 8.45
CA PHE A 63 -8.72 28.75 7.76
C PHE A 63 -8.55 30.27 7.87
N GLY A 64 -8.65 30.95 6.72
CA GLY A 64 -8.62 32.40 6.65
C GLY A 64 -9.92 33.05 7.15
N PRO A 65 -9.98 34.40 7.19
CA PRO A 65 -11.18 35.14 7.59
C PRO A 65 -12.40 34.91 6.69
N ASP A 66 -12.17 34.51 5.43
CA ASP A 66 -13.18 34.10 4.46
C ASP A 66 -13.76 32.70 4.74
N GLY A 67 -13.18 31.98 5.71
CA GLY A 67 -13.55 30.62 6.07
C GLY A 67 -13.04 29.56 5.09
N LEU A 68 -12.15 29.92 4.17
CA LEU A 68 -11.49 28.99 3.24
C LEU A 68 -10.09 28.59 3.74
N PRO A 69 -9.55 27.44 3.32
CA PRO A 69 -8.20 27.03 3.72
C PRO A 69 -7.14 28.01 3.21
N VAL A 70 -6.16 28.35 4.05
CA VAL A 70 -4.98 29.12 3.64
C VAL A 70 -4.09 28.22 2.78
N LEU A 71 -4.15 28.39 1.45
CA LEU A 71 -3.52 27.48 0.47
C LEU A 71 -2.03 27.26 0.71
N GLY A 72 -1.28 28.32 0.99
CA GLY A 72 0.16 28.23 1.26
C GLY A 72 0.46 27.39 2.51
N PHE A 73 -0.28 27.61 3.59
CA PHE A 73 -0.14 26.82 4.81
C PHE A 73 -0.51 25.35 4.58
N LEU A 74 -1.66 25.10 3.96
CA LEU A 74 -2.14 23.75 3.66
C LEU A 74 -1.10 22.99 2.83
N ARG A 75 -0.56 23.60 1.76
CA ARG A 75 0.46 22.98 0.91
C ARG A 75 1.70 22.54 1.68
N GLU A 76 2.30 23.45 2.44
CA GLU A 76 3.53 23.18 3.19
C GLU A 76 3.30 22.19 4.35
N HIS A 77 2.11 22.21 4.95
CA HIS A 77 1.75 21.24 6.00
C HIS A 77 1.64 19.83 5.45
N LEU A 78 0.96 19.65 4.31
CA LEU A 78 0.79 18.36 3.66
C LEU A 78 2.11 17.82 3.06
N LEU A 79 2.98 18.69 2.53
CA LEU A 79 4.33 18.31 2.06
C LEU A 79 5.21 17.73 3.19
N ARG A 80 4.96 18.14 4.44
CA ARG A 80 5.64 17.58 5.63
C ARG A 80 4.87 16.42 6.26
N GLU A 81 4.00 15.75 5.49
CA GLU A 81 3.15 14.64 5.94
C GLU A 81 2.25 15.00 7.14
N GLY A 82 1.95 16.29 7.28
CA GLY A 82 1.10 16.80 8.33
C GLY A 82 -0.35 16.40 8.13
N ARG A 83 -0.99 15.94 9.21
CA ARG A 83 -2.42 15.60 9.21
C ARG A 83 -3.25 16.76 9.73
N LEU A 84 -4.49 16.85 9.27
CA LEU A 84 -5.48 17.80 9.79
C LEU A 84 -6.34 17.17 10.90
N HIS A 85 -7.11 17.98 11.60
CA HIS A 85 -8.21 17.45 12.41
C HIS A 85 -9.35 16.96 11.50
N GLU A 86 -10.08 15.95 11.97
CA GLU A 86 -11.15 15.33 11.19
C GLU A 86 -12.23 16.35 10.77
N HIS A 87 -12.63 17.24 11.68
CA HIS A 87 -13.62 18.27 11.37
C HIS A 87 -13.13 19.25 10.28
N GLN A 88 -11.82 19.50 10.21
CA GLN A 88 -11.21 20.36 9.19
C GLN A 88 -11.24 19.69 7.82
N VAL A 89 -10.92 18.39 7.75
CA VAL A 89 -11.02 17.58 6.53
C VAL A 89 -12.46 17.57 6.01
N LEU A 90 -13.42 17.24 6.88
CA LEU A 90 -14.84 17.19 6.52
C LEU A 90 -15.34 18.55 6.03
N ARG A 91 -14.86 19.66 6.63
CA ARG A 91 -15.18 21.02 6.18
C ARG A 91 -14.67 21.29 4.77
N ILE A 92 -13.41 20.96 4.47
CA ILE A 92 -12.81 21.16 3.12
C ILE A 92 -13.57 20.35 2.07
N LEU A 93 -13.84 19.07 2.35
CA LEU A 93 -14.59 18.19 1.46
C LEU A 93 -15.99 18.73 1.20
N SER A 94 -16.70 19.15 2.25
CA SER A 94 -18.05 19.71 2.15
C SER A 94 -18.08 21.02 1.34
N GLN A 95 -17.12 21.91 1.57
CA GLN A 95 -17.01 23.18 0.83
C GLN A 95 -16.77 22.92 -0.66
N GLY A 96 -15.80 22.07 -1.01
CA GLY A 96 -15.52 21.75 -2.42
C GLY A 96 -16.70 21.04 -3.10
N ALA A 97 -17.33 20.09 -2.41
CA ALA A 97 -18.55 19.41 -2.90
C ALA A 97 -19.69 20.41 -3.16
N ALA A 98 -19.86 21.42 -2.30
CA ALA A 98 -20.89 22.43 -2.45
C ALA A 98 -20.65 23.34 -3.67
N VAL A 99 -19.39 23.59 -4.04
CA VAL A 99 -19.04 24.30 -5.27
C VAL A 99 -19.37 23.42 -6.49
N MET A 100 -18.81 22.21 -6.54
CA MET A 100 -18.95 21.31 -7.71
C MET A 100 -20.39 20.86 -7.94
N ARG A 101 -21.20 20.72 -6.89
CA ARG A 101 -22.64 20.40 -7.01
C ARG A 101 -23.43 21.43 -7.81
N LYS A 102 -22.99 22.70 -7.84
CA LYS A 102 -23.64 23.77 -8.62
C LYS A 102 -23.23 23.75 -10.09
N GLU A 103 -22.20 22.99 -10.45
CA GLU A 103 -21.70 22.91 -11.81
C GLU A 103 -22.53 21.91 -12.65
N PRO A 104 -22.65 22.13 -13.97
CA PRO A 104 -23.30 21.18 -14.88
C PRO A 104 -22.46 19.90 -15.06
N ASN A 105 -23.04 18.86 -15.66
CA ASN A 105 -22.28 17.66 -16.00
C ASN A 105 -21.23 17.94 -17.09
N LEU A 106 -21.60 18.77 -18.09
CA LEU A 106 -20.70 19.29 -19.13
C LEU A 106 -20.29 20.74 -18.79
N LEU A 107 -19.04 20.93 -18.41
CA LEU A 107 -18.46 22.25 -18.17
C LEU A 107 -18.19 23.01 -19.47
N HIS A 108 -18.20 24.34 -19.41
CA HIS A 108 -17.64 25.19 -20.47
C HIS A 108 -16.38 25.87 -19.95
N VAL A 109 -15.24 25.58 -20.57
CA VAL A 109 -13.92 26.02 -20.09
C VAL A 109 -13.27 26.93 -21.13
N PRO A 110 -13.11 28.24 -20.85
CA PRO A 110 -12.48 29.17 -21.77
C PRO A 110 -10.94 29.00 -21.81
N ALA A 111 -10.34 29.41 -22.92
CA ALA A 111 -8.89 29.60 -23.01
C ALA A 111 -8.48 30.98 -22.42
N PRO A 112 -7.24 31.14 -21.90
CA PRO A 112 -6.21 30.11 -21.77
C PRO A 112 -6.50 29.14 -20.62
N VAL A 113 -6.00 27.90 -20.73
CA VAL A 113 -6.17 26.85 -19.72
C VAL A 113 -5.03 25.83 -19.75
N THR A 114 -4.68 25.30 -18.59
CA THR A 114 -3.76 24.16 -18.43
C THR A 114 -4.57 22.89 -18.14
N VAL A 115 -4.49 21.90 -19.03
CA VAL A 115 -5.16 20.60 -18.92
C VAL A 115 -4.22 19.56 -18.33
N CYS A 116 -4.69 18.84 -17.32
CA CYS A 116 -3.93 17.84 -16.55
C CYS A 116 -4.66 16.48 -16.58
N GLY A 117 -3.91 15.40 -16.77
CA GLY A 117 -4.43 14.03 -16.68
C GLY A 117 -4.36 13.48 -15.25
N ASP A 118 -4.20 12.16 -15.16
CA ASP A 118 -4.22 11.39 -13.91
C ASP A 118 -3.13 11.84 -12.92
N ILE A 119 -3.45 11.81 -11.62
CA ILE A 119 -2.58 12.21 -10.51
C ILE A 119 -2.26 11.04 -9.56
N HIS A 120 -3.22 10.14 -9.33
CA HIS A 120 -3.06 8.90 -8.56
C HIS A 120 -2.33 9.07 -7.21
N GLY A 121 -2.75 10.04 -6.40
CA GLY A 121 -2.19 10.24 -5.07
C GLY A 121 -0.69 10.56 -5.03
N GLN A 122 -0.11 11.06 -6.13
CA GLN A 122 1.28 11.55 -6.17
C GLN A 122 1.36 13.03 -5.77
N TYR A 123 1.09 13.34 -4.51
CA TYR A 123 0.97 14.73 -4.02
C TYR A 123 2.22 15.60 -4.26
N HIS A 124 3.41 15.01 -4.14
CA HIS A 124 4.68 15.72 -4.36
C HIS A 124 4.85 16.12 -5.83
N ASP A 125 4.43 15.25 -6.74
CA ASP A 125 4.41 15.54 -8.17
C ASP A 125 3.29 16.51 -8.55
N LEU A 126 2.15 16.49 -7.83
CA LEU A 126 1.11 17.50 -7.99
C LEU A 126 1.62 18.91 -7.63
N VAL A 127 2.43 19.05 -6.59
CA VAL A 127 3.09 20.34 -6.29
C VAL A 127 4.02 20.74 -7.44
N LYS A 128 4.80 19.80 -7.97
CA LYS A 128 5.66 20.05 -9.15
C LYS A 128 4.86 20.44 -10.40
N LEU A 129 3.69 19.84 -10.59
CA LEU A 129 2.78 20.15 -11.69
C LEU A 129 2.36 21.63 -11.67
N PHE A 130 2.10 22.21 -10.49
CA PHE A 130 1.79 23.65 -10.40
C PHE A 130 3.01 24.55 -10.68
N GLU A 131 4.22 24.13 -10.36
CA GLU A 131 5.43 24.86 -10.77
C GLU A 131 5.60 24.90 -12.30
N VAL A 132 5.23 23.82 -12.98
CA VAL A 132 5.36 23.67 -14.44
C VAL A 132 4.19 24.30 -15.19
N GLY A 133 2.98 24.09 -14.69
CA GLY A 133 1.73 24.54 -15.30
C GLY A 133 1.46 26.03 -15.06
N GLY A 134 1.88 26.59 -13.93
CA GLY A 134 1.64 27.97 -13.52
C GLY A 134 0.86 28.07 -12.22
N ASP A 135 0.95 29.22 -11.55
CA ASP A 135 0.23 29.44 -10.29
C ASP A 135 -1.30 29.45 -10.54
N PRO A 136 -2.10 28.59 -9.86
CA PRO A 136 -3.56 28.60 -9.96
C PRO A 136 -4.23 29.95 -9.67
N ALA A 137 -3.58 30.84 -8.92
CA ALA A 137 -4.06 32.21 -8.69
C ALA A 137 -4.15 33.05 -9.98
N THR A 138 -3.35 32.70 -11.00
CA THR A 138 -3.25 33.44 -12.27
C THR A 138 -3.44 32.56 -13.50
N THR A 139 -3.56 31.25 -13.33
CA THR A 139 -3.63 30.26 -14.40
C THR A 139 -4.90 29.43 -14.26
N SER A 140 -5.69 29.34 -15.34
CA SER A 140 -6.86 28.47 -15.37
C SER A 140 -6.44 27.00 -15.53
N TYR A 141 -7.16 26.08 -14.88
CA TYR A 141 -6.85 24.66 -14.83
C TYR A 141 -8.06 23.79 -15.13
N LEU A 142 -7.85 22.70 -15.86
CA LEU A 142 -8.80 21.61 -16.06
C LEU A 142 -8.11 20.28 -15.74
N PHE A 143 -8.53 19.61 -14.68
CA PHE A 143 -8.09 18.26 -14.37
C PHE A 143 -9.10 17.23 -14.89
N LEU A 144 -8.60 16.15 -15.49
CA LEU A 144 -9.43 15.16 -16.18
C LEU A 144 -9.93 14.02 -15.29
N GLY A 145 -9.40 13.85 -14.06
CA GLY A 145 -9.84 12.81 -13.13
C GLY A 145 -8.67 12.07 -12.47
N ASP A 146 -8.98 10.99 -11.77
CA ASP A 146 -8.04 10.06 -11.14
C ASP A 146 -7.05 10.75 -10.20
N TYR A 147 -7.62 11.37 -9.17
CA TYR A 147 -6.89 12.03 -8.09
C TYR A 147 -6.35 11.04 -7.06
N VAL A 148 -7.00 9.89 -6.93
CA VAL A 148 -6.83 8.94 -5.84
C VAL A 148 -6.36 7.56 -6.31
N ASP A 149 -6.12 6.69 -5.33
CA ASP A 149 -5.60 5.33 -5.44
C ASP A 149 -4.18 5.27 -5.99
N ARG A 150 -3.59 4.08 -5.84
CA ARG A 150 -2.26 3.69 -6.33
C ARG A 150 -1.13 4.35 -5.53
N GLY A 151 -1.04 5.69 -5.54
CA GLY A 151 -0.16 6.45 -4.67
C GLY A 151 -0.62 6.47 -3.22
N SER A 152 0.29 6.88 -2.32
CA SER A 152 0.06 6.88 -0.87
C SER A 152 -0.36 8.25 -0.31
N PHE A 153 -0.58 9.24 -1.17
CA PHE A 153 -0.92 10.61 -0.77
C PHE A 153 -2.20 11.13 -1.47
N SER A 154 -3.18 10.24 -1.64
CA SER A 154 -4.44 10.55 -2.31
C SER A 154 -5.27 11.57 -1.53
N ILE A 155 -5.34 11.47 -0.21
CA ILE A 155 -6.14 12.40 0.60
C ILE A 155 -5.53 13.81 0.59
N GLU A 156 -4.20 13.92 0.54
CA GLU A 156 -3.50 15.18 0.38
C GLU A 156 -3.81 15.83 -0.97
N CYS A 157 -3.81 15.05 -2.06
CA CYS A 157 -4.26 15.52 -3.38
C CYS A 157 -5.70 16.05 -3.33
N VAL A 158 -6.64 15.26 -2.80
CA VAL A 158 -8.05 15.64 -2.69
C VAL A 158 -8.21 16.92 -1.86
N LEU A 159 -7.62 16.99 -0.66
CA LEU A 159 -7.73 18.16 0.21
C LEU A 159 -7.22 19.43 -0.46
N TYR A 160 -6.06 19.36 -1.12
CA TYR A 160 -5.46 20.52 -1.74
C TYR A 160 -6.22 20.96 -3.01
N LEU A 161 -6.62 20.02 -3.88
CA LEU A 161 -7.41 20.32 -5.07
C LEU A 161 -8.80 20.86 -4.71
N TRP A 162 -9.43 20.37 -3.64
CA TRP A 162 -10.71 20.90 -3.16
C TRP A 162 -10.57 22.30 -2.60
N ALA A 163 -9.49 22.58 -1.86
CA ALA A 163 -9.20 23.93 -1.39
C ALA A 163 -8.99 24.89 -2.57
N LEU A 164 -8.23 24.49 -3.60
CA LEU A 164 -8.06 25.26 -4.84
C LEU A 164 -9.39 25.49 -5.56
N LYS A 165 -10.26 24.47 -5.63
CA LYS A 165 -11.60 24.60 -6.22
C LYS A 165 -12.48 25.62 -5.47
N CYS A 166 -12.35 25.68 -4.14
CA CYS A 166 -13.09 26.67 -3.34
C CYS A 166 -12.59 28.10 -3.58
N HIS A 167 -11.28 28.29 -3.71
CA HIS A 167 -10.67 29.61 -3.97
C HIS A 167 -10.93 30.11 -5.40
N TYR A 168 -10.91 29.20 -6.38
CA TYR A 168 -10.90 29.53 -7.80
C TYR A 168 -12.05 28.86 -8.56
N PRO A 169 -13.32 29.02 -8.14
CA PRO A 169 -14.44 28.24 -8.65
C PRO A 169 -14.70 28.41 -10.15
N SER A 170 -14.34 29.57 -10.72
CA SER A 170 -14.54 29.91 -12.14
C SER A 170 -13.32 29.70 -13.04
N THR A 171 -12.16 29.34 -12.48
CA THR A 171 -10.91 29.15 -13.23
C THR A 171 -10.21 27.83 -12.89
N PHE A 172 -10.71 27.06 -11.93
CA PHE A 172 -10.16 25.77 -11.55
C PHE A 172 -11.26 24.71 -11.66
N PHE A 173 -11.11 23.81 -12.62
CA PHE A 173 -12.11 22.81 -13.01
C PHE A 173 -11.59 21.40 -12.73
N LEU A 174 -12.44 20.57 -12.13
CA LEU A 174 -12.14 19.18 -11.77
C LEU A 174 -13.19 18.28 -12.43
N LEU A 175 -12.76 17.33 -13.25
CA LEU A 175 -13.65 16.28 -13.77
C LEU A 175 -13.54 15.02 -12.91
N ARG A 176 -14.50 14.12 -13.09
CA ARG A 176 -14.50 12.79 -12.47
C ARG A 176 -13.70 11.82 -13.34
N GLY A 177 -12.78 11.09 -12.73
CA GLY A 177 -12.17 9.89 -13.31
C GLY A 177 -12.87 8.62 -12.84
N ASN A 178 -12.38 7.46 -13.29
CA ASN A 178 -12.97 6.18 -12.91
C ASN A 178 -12.64 5.82 -11.45
N HIS A 179 -11.50 6.29 -10.92
CA HIS A 179 -11.10 6.05 -9.53
C HIS A 179 -11.92 6.86 -8.50
N GLU A 180 -12.61 7.92 -8.90
CA GLU A 180 -13.50 8.69 -8.02
C GLU A 180 -14.85 7.98 -7.77
N CYS A 181 -14.81 6.73 -7.32
CA CYS A 181 -15.98 5.93 -6.94
C CYS A 181 -15.66 4.98 -5.78
N LYS A 182 -16.72 4.56 -5.05
CA LYS A 182 -16.56 3.58 -3.96
C LYS A 182 -16.01 2.26 -4.46
N HIS A 183 -16.43 1.81 -5.64
CA HIS A 183 -16.04 0.50 -6.17
C HIS A 183 -14.51 0.34 -6.28
N LEU A 184 -13.84 1.32 -6.88
CA LEU A 184 -12.37 1.28 -7.05
C LEU A 184 -11.65 1.58 -5.74
N THR A 185 -12.09 2.59 -5.00
CA THR A 185 -11.42 3.01 -3.77
C THR A 185 -11.56 2.01 -2.61
N GLU A 186 -12.60 1.16 -2.62
CA GLU A 186 -12.70 0.00 -1.71
C GLU A 186 -11.74 -1.13 -2.10
N TYR A 187 -11.46 -1.31 -3.38
CA TYR A 187 -10.60 -2.38 -3.90
C TYR A 187 -9.10 -2.02 -3.81
N PHE A 188 -8.75 -0.77 -4.11
CA PHE A 188 -7.40 -0.24 -4.04
C PHE A 188 -7.10 0.36 -2.66
N THR A 189 -6.37 1.48 -2.62
CA THR A 189 -5.70 1.96 -1.41
C THR A 189 -6.41 3.12 -0.75
N PHE A 190 -7.27 3.89 -1.43
CA PHE A 190 -7.79 5.14 -0.89
C PHE A 190 -8.66 4.97 0.35
N LYS A 191 -9.51 3.93 0.42
CA LYS A 191 -10.28 3.65 1.64
C LYS A 191 -9.36 3.36 2.83
N MET A 192 -8.35 2.52 2.62
CA MET A 192 -7.37 2.18 3.65
C MET A 192 -6.55 3.40 4.07
N GLU A 193 -6.19 4.26 3.13
CA GLU A 193 -5.51 5.53 3.38
C GLU A 193 -6.34 6.42 4.31
N CYS A 194 -7.62 6.62 4.00
CA CYS A 194 -8.54 7.41 4.82
C CYS A 194 -8.69 6.83 6.22
N LEU A 195 -8.82 5.51 6.36
CA LEU A 195 -8.93 4.84 7.66
C LEU A 195 -7.64 4.94 8.48
N HIS A 196 -6.48 4.88 7.82
CA HIS A 196 -5.18 4.98 8.50
C HIS A 196 -4.86 6.41 8.93
N LYS A 197 -5.11 7.41 8.06
CA LYS A 197 -4.76 8.80 8.32
C LYS A 197 -5.83 9.55 9.12
N TYR A 198 -7.09 9.17 8.96
CA TYR A 198 -8.26 9.86 9.49
C TYR A 198 -9.32 8.87 10.02
N SER A 199 -10.44 8.70 9.32
CA SER A 199 -11.58 7.91 9.78
C SER A 199 -12.43 7.40 8.61
N SER A 200 -13.35 6.48 8.91
CA SER A 200 -14.37 6.01 7.96
C SER A 200 -15.30 7.14 7.52
N ALA A 201 -15.57 8.11 8.41
CA ALA A 201 -16.41 9.26 8.08
C ALA A 201 -15.75 10.14 7.01
N VAL A 202 -14.42 10.33 7.06
CA VAL A 202 -13.67 11.03 6.02
C VAL A 202 -13.79 10.32 4.67
N TYR A 203 -13.64 8.99 4.65
CA TYR A 203 -13.79 8.20 3.42
C TYR A 203 -15.19 8.37 2.81
N ILE A 204 -16.24 8.21 3.63
CA ILE A 204 -17.63 8.37 3.19
C ILE A 204 -17.85 9.77 2.61
N ALA A 205 -17.40 10.81 3.31
CA ALA A 205 -17.52 12.20 2.86
C ALA A 205 -16.74 12.46 1.56
N ALA A 206 -15.57 11.86 1.38
CA ALA A 206 -14.80 11.96 0.14
C ALA A 206 -15.57 11.33 -1.03
N CYS A 207 -16.10 10.10 -0.87
CA CYS A 207 -16.91 9.46 -1.91
C CYS A 207 -18.20 10.24 -2.23
N GLU A 208 -18.87 10.81 -1.22
CA GLU A 208 -20.03 11.68 -1.44
C GLU A 208 -19.64 12.93 -2.23
N SER A 209 -18.46 13.50 -1.95
CA SER A 209 -17.94 14.61 -2.74
C SER A 209 -17.60 14.21 -4.17
N PHE A 210 -17.07 13.01 -4.40
CA PHE A 210 -16.76 12.51 -5.75
C PHE A 210 -18.01 12.44 -6.64
N ASN A 211 -19.16 12.13 -6.07
CA ASN A 211 -20.43 12.14 -6.80
C ASN A 211 -20.83 13.54 -7.30
N THR A 212 -20.20 14.61 -6.82
CA THR A 212 -20.48 15.98 -7.29
C THR A 212 -19.61 16.44 -8.47
N LEU A 213 -18.53 15.71 -8.78
CA LEU A 213 -17.60 16.04 -9.87
C LEU A 213 -18.31 16.01 -11.23
N PRO A 214 -18.18 17.08 -12.04
CA PRO A 214 -18.56 17.07 -13.46
C PRO A 214 -17.90 15.94 -14.26
N LEU A 215 -18.49 15.57 -15.40
CA LEU A 215 -18.08 14.37 -16.15
C LEU A 215 -17.29 14.70 -17.42
N ALA A 216 -17.53 15.88 -17.99
CA ALA A 216 -16.86 16.32 -19.20
C ALA A 216 -16.73 17.84 -19.23
N ALA A 217 -15.90 18.35 -20.13
CA ALA A 217 -15.82 19.76 -20.45
C ALA A 217 -15.79 19.99 -21.96
N LEU A 218 -16.40 21.08 -22.41
CA LEU A 218 -16.21 21.65 -23.73
C LEU A 218 -15.23 22.82 -23.60
N MET A 219 -13.96 22.56 -23.93
CA MET A 219 -12.88 23.54 -23.82
C MET A 219 -12.81 24.39 -25.11
N ASN A 220 -12.84 25.71 -24.94
CA ASN A 220 -12.78 26.71 -26.02
C ASN A 220 -13.79 26.47 -27.18
N ASN A 221 -14.90 25.76 -26.93
CA ASN A 221 -15.84 25.29 -27.95
C ASN A 221 -15.21 24.47 -29.09
N GLN A 222 -14.01 23.94 -28.88
CA GLN A 222 -13.23 23.23 -29.90
C GLN A 222 -12.84 21.82 -29.47
N TYR A 223 -12.74 21.56 -28.17
CA TYR A 223 -12.22 20.30 -27.66
C TYR A 223 -13.21 19.69 -26.67
N PHE A 224 -13.57 18.44 -26.92
CA PHE A 224 -14.30 17.65 -25.93
C PHE A 224 -13.29 17.02 -24.98
N CYS A 225 -13.41 17.31 -23.69
CA CYS A 225 -12.52 16.85 -22.64
C CYS A 225 -13.27 15.90 -21.70
N CYS A 226 -12.70 14.74 -21.41
CA CYS A 226 -13.26 13.74 -20.51
C CYS A 226 -12.13 12.87 -19.94
N HIS A 227 -12.43 11.97 -19.01
CA HIS A 227 -11.41 11.05 -18.47
C HIS A 227 -11.14 9.87 -19.41
N GLY A 228 -12.20 9.09 -19.64
CA GLY A 228 -12.31 7.95 -20.53
C GLY A 228 -12.27 8.39 -21.99
N GLY A 229 -13.41 8.33 -22.66
CA GLY A 229 -13.50 8.78 -24.03
C GLY A 229 -14.94 8.90 -24.51
N ILE A 230 -15.14 8.54 -25.78
CA ILE A 230 -16.46 8.58 -26.41
C ILE A 230 -17.23 7.28 -26.18
N SER A 231 -18.53 7.31 -26.42
CA SER A 231 -19.47 6.19 -26.23
C SER A 231 -20.35 6.00 -27.47
N PRO A 232 -20.84 4.78 -27.75
CA PRO A 232 -21.92 4.56 -28.72
C PRO A 232 -23.18 5.39 -28.44
N GLU A 233 -23.43 5.72 -27.17
CA GLU A 233 -24.57 6.53 -26.72
C GLU A 233 -24.29 8.05 -26.79
N LEU A 234 -23.02 8.45 -26.94
CA LEU A 234 -22.61 9.86 -27.02
C LEU A 234 -22.70 10.37 -28.46
N ARG A 235 -23.83 11.00 -28.79
CA ARG A 235 -24.01 11.66 -30.09
C ARG A 235 -23.49 13.09 -30.07
N THR A 236 -23.88 13.87 -29.08
CA THR A 236 -23.43 15.25 -28.90
C THR A 236 -22.83 15.45 -27.52
N PRO A 237 -21.93 16.42 -27.29
CA PRO A 237 -21.43 16.74 -25.96
C PRO A 237 -22.54 16.96 -24.93
N ASP A 238 -23.68 17.53 -25.35
CA ASP A 238 -24.81 17.80 -24.46
C ASP A 238 -25.52 16.53 -23.96
N ASP A 239 -25.30 15.38 -24.61
CA ASP A 239 -25.88 14.11 -24.15
C ASP A 239 -25.39 13.74 -22.73
N VAL A 240 -24.23 14.27 -22.30
CA VAL A 240 -23.68 14.13 -20.93
C VAL A 240 -24.62 14.74 -19.87
N ASN A 241 -25.46 15.71 -20.23
CA ASN A 241 -26.43 16.34 -19.33
C ASN A 241 -27.74 15.54 -19.17
N ARG A 242 -27.91 14.40 -19.86
CA ARG A 242 -29.18 13.63 -19.86
C ARG A 242 -29.44 12.80 -18.61
N PHE A 243 -28.46 12.64 -17.74
CA PHE A 243 -28.57 11.78 -16.57
C PHE A 243 -28.05 12.46 -15.31
N ASP A 244 -28.53 11.99 -14.16
CA ASP A 244 -28.04 12.43 -12.86
C ASP A 244 -26.67 11.80 -12.56
N ARG A 245 -25.67 12.66 -12.33
CA ARG A 245 -24.31 12.26 -11.98
C ARG A 245 -24.09 12.04 -10.49
N PHE A 246 -25.02 12.49 -9.61
CA PHE A 246 -24.90 12.47 -8.15
C PHE A 246 -25.10 11.07 -7.55
N ARG A 247 -24.36 10.10 -8.06
CA ARG A 247 -24.43 8.67 -7.73
C ARG A 247 -23.11 7.98 -8.06
N GLU A 248 -22.97 6.75 -7.57
CA GLU A 248 -21.89 5.87 -8.03
C GLU A 248 -22.00 5.62 -9.55
N PRO A 249 -20.87 5.58 -10.28
CA PRO A 249 -20.90 5.25 -11.69
C PRO A 249 -21.51 3.85 -11.90
N PRO A 250 -22.47 3.71 -12.82
CA PRO A 250 -23.00 2.39 -13.17
C PRO A 250 -21.93 1.55 -13.89
N THR A 251 -22.11 0.24 -13.93
CA THR A 251 -21.19 -0.68 -14.64
C THR A 251 -21.33 -0.63 -16.16
N ARG A 252 -22.37 0.04 -16.69
CA ARG A 252 -22.67 0.16 -18.13
C ARG A 252 -23.39 1.48 -18.43
N GLY A 253 -23.43 1.83 -19.72
CA GLY A 253 -24.11 3.02 -20.26
C GLY A 253 -23.21 4.25 -20.26
N LEU A 254 -23.73 5.36 -20.80
CA LEU A 254 -22.94 6.55 -21.10
C LEU A 254 -22.03 7.06 -19.96
N MET A 255 -22.51 7.07 -18.71
CA MET A 255 -21.68 7.50 -17.56
C MET A 255 -20.48 6.58 -17.32
N CYS A 256 -20.65 5.27 -17.49
CA CYS A 256 -19.54 4.31 -17.42
C CYS A 256 -18.55 4.61 -18.54
N ASP A 257 -19.05 4.77 -19.75
CA ASP A 257 -18.20 4.90 -20.94
C ASP A 257 -17.36 6.17 -20.95
N ILE A 258 -17.90 7.30 -20.51
CA ILE A 258 -17.14 8.57 -20.40
C ILE A 258 -15.95 8.43 -19.42
N LEU A 259 -16.01 7.49 -18.48
CA LEU A 259 -14.96 7.26 -17.48
C LEU A 259 -14.03 6.09 -17.85
N TRP A 260 -14.46 5.14 -18.68
CA TRP A 260 -13.76 3.85 -18.88
C TRP A 260 -13.41 3.50 -20.33
N SER A 261 -13.92 4.22 -21.32
CA SER A 261 -13.62 3.88 -22.72
C SER A 261 -12.18 4.26 -23.10
N ASP A 262 -11.59 3.47 -23.99
CA ASP A 262 -10.21 3.65 -24.49
C ASP A 262 -10.17 3.67 -26.02
N PRO A 263 -9.17 4.31 -26.65
CA PRO A 263 -8.89 4.04 -28.05
C PRO A 263 -8.47 2.58 -28.25
N VAL A 264 -8.75 2.01 -29.43
CA VAL A 264 -8.17 0.71 -29.82
C VAL A 264 -6.63 0.78 -29.88
N GLU A 265 -5.95 -0.34 -29.67
CA GLU A 265 -4.48 -0.39 -29.60
C GLU A 265 -3.82 0.07 -30.92
N ASP A 266 -4.45 -0.27 -32.04
CA ASP A 266 -4.07 0.03 -33.42
C ASP A 266 -4.78 1.27 -34.01
N TYR A 267 -5.23 2.20 -33.16
CA TYR A 267 -5.98 3.42 -33.55
C TYR A 267 -5.34 4.22 -34.70
N ASP A 268 -4.00 4.24 -34.76
CA ASP A 268 -3.25 5.01 -35.75
C ASP A 268 -3.08 4.28 -37.10
N GLU A 269 -3.28 2.96 -37.12
CA GLU A 269 -2.94 2.07 -38.24
C GLU A 269 -4.19 1.48 -38.90
N ALA A 270 -5.20 1.12 -38.11
CA ALA A 270 -6.38 0.44 -38.59
C ALA A 270 -7.38 1.39 -39.26
N ASP A 271 -7.91 0.93 -40.40
CA ASP A 271 -9.12 1.50 -41.02
C ASP A 271 -10.30 0.57 -40.71
N ASP A 272 -10.61 0.41 -39.41
CA ASP A 272 -11.68 -0.46 -38.93
C ASP A 272 -13.05 -0.10 -39.53
N GLU A 273 -13.83 -1.12 -39.90
CA GLU A 273 -15.23 -0.91 -40.25
C GLU A 273 -16.08 -0.56 -39.03
N ALA A 274 -15.78 -1.17 -37.87
CA ALA A 274 -16.46 -0.95 -36.62
C ALA A 274 -16.09 0.40 -35.98
N THR A 275 -17.06 1.04 -35.33
CA THR A 275 -16.83 2.28 -34.57
C THR A 275 -16.47 2.00 -33.10
N PHE A 276 -17.07 0.96 -32.51
CA PHE A 276 -16.86 0.56 -31.13
C PHE A 276 -16.78 -0.96 -31.02
N ILE A 277 -15.87 -1.45 -30.20
CA ILE A 277 -15.72 -2.86 -29.85
C ILE A 277 -15.70 -3.02 -28.32
N PRO A 278 -16.06 -4.19 -27.74
CA PRO A 278 -15.96 -4.38 -26.29
C PRO A 278 -14.52 -4.16 -25.79
N ASN A 279 -14.34 -3.41 -24.70
CA ASN A 279 -13.01 -3.19 -24.11
C ASN A 279 -12.61 -4.38 -23.23
N THR A 280 -11.77 -5.26 -23.78
CA THR A 280 -11.29 -6.46 -23.07
C THR A 280 -10.24 -6.15 -22.02
N VAL A 281 -9.50 -5.03 -22.15
CA VAL A 281 -8.51 -4.58 -21.17
C VAL A 281 -9.20 -4.14 -19.89
N ARG A 282 -10.25 -3.31 -20.02
CA ARG A 282 -11.01 -2.79 -18.87
C ARG A 282 -12.04 -3.77 -18.33
N GLY A 283 -12.49 -4.74 -19.15
CA GLY A 283 -13.56 -5.69 -18.79
C GLY A 283 -14.96 -5.05 -18.71
N CYS A 284 -15.08 -3.78 -19.08
CA CYS A 284 -16.31 -2.99 -19.13
C CYS A 284 -16.17 -1.92 -20.24
N SER A 285 -17.28 -1.24 -20.59
CA SER A 285 -17.28 -0.22 -21.64
C SER A 285 -16.76 -0.71 -23.01
N TYR A 286 -16.24 0.21 -23.83
CA TYR A 286 -15.89 0.02 -25.23
C TYR A 286 -14.50 0.55 -25.53
N ALA A 287 -13.83 -0.09 -26.49
CA ALA A 287 -12.71 0.50 -27.19
C ALA A 287 -13.24 1.18 -28.47
N PHE A 288 -12.88 2.44 -28.69
CA PHE A 288 -13.36 3.26 -29.80
C PHE A 288 -12.29 3.45 -30.89
N THR A 289 -12.73 3.47 -32.15
CA THR A 289 -11.83 3.54 -33.31
C THR A 289 -11.64 4.97 -33.80
N TYR A 290 -10.60 5.19 -34.64
CA TYR A 290 -10.38 6.46 -35.32
C TYR A 290 -11.61 6.95 -36.10
N LYS A 291 -12.35 6.01 -36.69
CA LYS A 291 -13.61 6.29 -37.40
C LYS A 291 -14.67 6.85 -36.46
N ALA A 292 -14.84 6.29 -35.26
CA ALA A 292 -15.82 6.77 -34.29
C ALA A 292 -15.51 8.20 -33.82
N VAL A 293 -14.25 8.47 -33.50
CA VAL A 293 -13.81 9.81 -33.08
C VAL A 293 -14.01 10.81 -34.20
N THR A 294 -13.58 10.49 -35.43
CA THR A 294 -13.74 11.39 -36.58
C THR A 294 -15.22 11.72 -36.84
N GLN A 295 -16.12 10.73 -36.79
CA GLN A 295 -17.56 10.95 -36.94
C GLN A 295 -18.12 11.84 -35.81
N PHE A 296 -17.69 11.62 -34.56
CA PHE A 296 -18.11 12.44 -33.43
C PHE A 296 -17.63 13.90 -33.59
N LEU A 297 -16.37 14.11 -33.97
CA LEU A 297 -15.79 15.44 -34.17
C LEU A 297 -16.49 16.20 -35.30
N GLN A 298 -16.67 15.58 -36.45
CA GLN A 298 -17.35 16.19 -37.61
C GLN A 298 -18.79 16.60 -37.30
N ARG A 299 -19.56 15.69 -36.69
CA ARG A 299 -20.95 15.94 -36.33
C ARG A 299 -21.12 17.11 -35.37
N ASN A 300 -20.15 17.32 -34.47
CA ASN A 300 -20.23 18.33 -33.42
C ASN A 300 -19.38 19.57 -33.69
N ASN A 301 -18.76 19.67 -34.88
CA ASN A 301 -17.85 20.76 -35.25
C ASN A 301 -16.73 20.97 -34.22
N LEU A 302 -16.12 19.87 -33.78
CA LEU A 302 -15.01 19.86 -32.81
C LEU A 302 -13.69 19.52 -33.51
N LEU A 303 -12.59 19.96 -32.91
CA LEU A 303 -11.24 19.76 -33.43
C LEU A 303 -10.59 18.48 -32.92
N SER A 304 -10.79 18.14 -31.65
CA SER A 304 -10.17 16.97 -31.02
C SER A 304 -10.89 16.54 -29.74
N VAL A 305 -10.64 15.30 -29.32
CA VAL A 305 -10.95 14.79 -27.98
C VAL A 305 -9.67 14.84 -27.14
N ILE A 306 -9.74 15.38 -25.92
CA ILE A 306 -8.62 15.37 -24.96
C ILE A 306 -9.03 14.52 -23.77
N ARG A 307 -8.23 13.51 -23.46
CA ARG A 307 -8.53 12.52 -22.42
C ARG A 307 -7.31 12.11 -21.59
N ALA A 308 -7.50 11.24 -20.60
CA ALA A 308 -6.44 10.78 -19.69
C ALA A 308 -6.42 9.24 -19.55
N HIS A 309 -6.49 8.66 -18.34
CA HIS A 309 -6.78 7.23 -18.03
C HIS A 309 -5.77 6.16 -18.48
N GLU A 310 -4.93 6.41 -19.48
CA GLU A 310 -3.90 5.48 -19.94
C GLU A 310 -2.52 6.09 -19.74
N ALA A 311 -1.68 5.43 -18.94
CA ALA A 311 -0.29 5.81 -18.73
C ALA A 311 0.49 5.93 -20.05
N GLN A 312 1.29 6.99 -20.19
CA GLN A 312 2.10 7.27 -21.38
C GLN A 312 3.56 7.49 -20.97
N ASP A 313 4.52 6.87 -21.66
CA ASP A 313 5.95 7.01 -21.36
C ASP A 313 6.42 8.48 -21.43
N ALA A 314 5.91 9.23 -22.40
CA ALA A 314 6.17 10.65 -22.55
C ALA A 314 5.25 11.55 -21.70
N GLY A 315 4.31 10.99 -20.94
CA GLY A 315 3.26 11.74 -20.24
C GLY A 315 2.15 12.28 -21.16
N TYR A 316 2.22 12.01 -22.45
CA TYR A 316 1.16 12.31 -23.41
C TYR A 316 1.26 11.41 -24.65
N ARG A 317 0.16 11.32 -25.41
CA ARG A 317 0.13 10.75 -26.77
C ARG A 317 -0.76 11.60 -27.67
N MET A 318 -0.26 11.95 -28.85
CA MET A 318 -1.05 12.54 -29.92
C MET A 318 -1.33 11.46 -30.96
N TYR A 319 -2.60 11.21 -31.24
CA TYR A 319 -3.03 10.16 -32.16
C TYR A 319 -3.20 10.70 -33.58
N ARG A 320 -3.62 9.82 -34.49
CA ARG A 320 -3.84 10.05 -35.92
C ARG A 320 -4.59 11.35 -36.17
N ARG A 321 -4.05 12.13 -37.10
CA ARG A 321 -4.56 13.45 -37.49
C ARG A 321 -5.80 13.31 -38.35
N SER A 322 -6.75 14.23 -38.15
CA SER A 322 -7.89 14.38 -39.03
C SER A 322 -7.43 14.72 -40.44
N LYS A 323 -8.03 14.08 -41.44
CA LYS A 323 -7.77 14.37 -42.86
C LYS A 323 -8.22 15.77 -43.27
N GLU A 324 -9.19 16.35 -42.56
CA GLU A 324 -9.79 17.65 -42.87
C GLU A 324 -9.04 18.81 -42.22
N THR A 325 -8.70 18.68 -40.94
CA THR A 325 -8.08 19.78 -40.15
C THR A 325 -6.57 19.64 -40.03
N GLY A 326 -6.00 18.46 -40.29
CA GLY A 326 -4.59 18.16 -40.07
C GLY A 326 -4.19 18.12 -38.58
N PHE A 327 -5.15 18.24 -37.67
CA PHE A 327 -4.95 18.25 -36.22
C PHE A 327 -5.17 16.85 -35.62
N PRO A 328 -4.45 16.43 -34.56
CA PRO A 328 -4.69 15.16 -33.88
C PRO A 328 -6.16 14.98 -33.48
N THR A 329 -6.78 13.86 -33.84
CA THR A 329 -8.20 13.59 -33.50
C THR A 329 -8.41 13.29 -32.01
N LEU A 330 -7.37 12.78 -31.36
CA LEU A 330 -7.36 12.39 -29.96
C LEU A 330 -6.02 12.77 -29.33
N LEU A 331 -6.06 13.19 -28.08
CA LEU A 331 -4.88 13.38 -27.22
C LEU A 331 -5.12 12.67 -25.88
N THR A 332 -4.13 11.89 -25.45
CA THR A 332 -4.07 11.35 -24.08
C THR A 332 -3.06 12.16 -23.29
N MET A 333 -3.44 12.65 -22.12
CA MET A 333 -2.61 13.35 -21.15
C MET A 333 -2.44 12.50 -19.90
N PHE A 334 -1.22 12.40 -19.37
CA PHE A 334 -0.94 11.64 -18.16
C PHE A 334 0.00 12.45 -17.27
N SER A 335 -0.44 12.74 -16.05
CA SER A 335 0.21 13.74 -15.19
C SER A 335 0.88 13.13 -13.94
N ALA A 336 1.00 11.80 -13.86
CA ALA A 336 1.71 11.06 -12.82
C ALA A 336 3.08 10.55 -13.33
N PRO A 337 4.21 11.22 -13.04
CA PRO A 337 5.52 10.79 -13.50
C PRO A 337 6.04 9.62 -12.66
N ASN A 338 6.88 8.75 -13.25
CA ASN A 338 7.36 7.53 -12.62
C ASN A 338 6.24 6.76 -11.91
N TYR A 339 5.12 6.56 -12.61
CA TYR A 339 3.91 5.96 -12.06
C TYR A 339 4.22 4.63 -11.36
N LEU A 340 3.61 4.43 -10.19
CA LEU A 340 3.86 3.32 -9.28
C LEU A 340 5.34 3.13 -8.92
N ASP A 341 6.14 4.18 -8.92
CA ASP A 341 7.59 4.13 -8.70
C ASP A 341 8.39 3.21 -9.64
N THR A 342 7.77 2.72 -10.72
CA THR A 342 8.31 1.63 -11.55
C THR A 342 8.23 1.87 -13.05
N TYR A 343 7.25 2.64 -13.51
CA TYR A 343 7.06 2.89 -14.95
C TYR A 343 8.16 3.78 -15.55
N LYS A 344 8.79 4.65 -14.74
CA LYS A 344 9.83 5.62 -15.17
C LYS A 344 9.41 6.56 -16.30
N ASN A 345 8.10 6.65 -16.56
CA ASN A 345 7.53 7.59 -17.51
C ASN A 345 7.73 9.03 -17.04
N LYS A 346 7.69 9.95 -18.00
CA LYS A 346 7.46 11.37 -17.73
C LYS A 346 5.96 11.61 -17.49
N ALA A 347 5.66 12.74 -16.87
CA ALA A 347 4.33 13.33 -16.88
C ALA A 347 4.28 14.52 -17.82
N ALA A 348 3.09 14.93 -18.22
CA ALA A 348 2.89 16.16 -18.96
C ALA A 348 1.60 16.89 -18.59
N VAL A 349 1.60 18.19 -18.84
CA VAL A 349 0.40 19.05 -18.88
C VAL A 349 0.30 19.73 -20.23
N LEU A 350 -0.92 20.02 -20.67
CA LEU A 350 -1.20 20.71 -21.92
C LEU A 350 -1.59 22.16 -21.60
N LYS A 351 -0.76 23.11 -22.02
CA LYS A 351 -1.04 24.55 -21.90
C LYS A 351 -1.62 25.05 -23.21
N TYR A 352 -2.87 25.48 -23.18
CA TYR A 352 -3.54 26.08 -24.32
C TYR A 352 -3.74 27.57 -24.10
N GLY A 353 -3.21 28.39 -24.99
CA GLY A 353 -3.31 29.85 -24.94
C GLY A 353 -2.84 30.45 -26.26
N ASP A 354 -3.38 31.60 -26.65
CA ASP A 354 -3.05 32.28 -27.93
C ASP A 354 -3.21 31.38 -29.17
N ASN A 355 -4.20 30.48 -29.16
CA ASN A 355 -4.42 29.43 -30.16
C ASN A 355 -3.25 28.45 -30.35
N VAL A 356 -2.32 28.39 -29.39
CA VAL A 356 -1.18 27.47 -29.40
C VAL A 356 -1.37 26.43 -28.30
N MET A 357 -1.16 25.16 -28.67
CA MET A 357 -1.12 24.04 -27.75
C MET A 357 0.33 23.69 -27.44
N ASN A 358 0.73 23.83 -26.18
CA ASN A 358 2.09 23.57 -25.73
C ASN A 358 2.07 22.48 -24.64
N ILE A 359 2.74 21.36 -24.90
CA ILE A 359 2.87 20.28 -23.93
C ILE A 359 4.14 20.49 -23.11
N ARG A 360 3.97 20.59 -21.79
CA ARG A 360 5.08 20.72 -20.84
C ARG A 360 5.25 19.42 -20.08
N GLN A 361 6.36 18.73 -20.34
CA GLN A 361 6.73 17.51 -19.64
C GLN A 361 7.49 17.82 -18.35
N PHE A 362 7.38 16.93 -17.36
CA PHE A 362 8.15 16.97 -16.13
C PHE A 362 8.44 15.57 -15.60
N ASN A 363 9.47 15.47 -14.77
CA ASN A 363 9.92 14.22 -14.14
C ASN A 363 9.39 14.15 -12.70
N TYR A 364 9.51 12.96 -12.10
CA TYR A 364 9.07 12.71 -10.73
C TYR A 364 9.90 13.47 -9.70
N THR A 365 9.28 13.70 -8.56
CA THR A 365 9.84 14.32 -7.36
C THR A 365 9.93 13.26 -6.26
N PRO A 366 11.03 13.19 -5.50
CA PRO A 366 11.11 12.29 -4.35
C PRO A 366 9.97 12.52 -3.37
N HIS A 367 9.39 11.45 -2.86
CA HIS A 367 8.37 11.49 -1.82
C HIS A 367 8.72 10.57 -0.65
N PRO A 368 8.12 10.78 0.54
CA PRO A 368 8.26 9.88 1.68
C PRO A 368 7.83 8.46 1.34
N TYR A 369 8.48 7.49 1.99
CA TYR A 369 8.22 6.08 1.78
C TYR A 369 7.12 5.58 2.72
N TRP A 370 6.15 4.85 2.16
CA TRP A 370 5.13 4.13 2.91
C TRP A 370 5.25 2.63 2.64
N LEU A 371 5.15 1.84 3.71
CA LEU A 371 4.95 0.40 3.58
C LEU A 371 3.60 0.11 2.90
N PRO A 372 3.48 -1.03 2.19
CA PRO A 372 2.22 -1.43 1.57
C PRO A 372 1.02 -1.32 2.52
N ASN A 373 -0.10 -0.82 1.98
CA ASN A 373 -1.36 -0.69 2.71
C ASN A 373 -1.24 0.06 4.05
N PHE A 374 -0.27 0.98 4.16
CA PHE A 374 0.00 1.77 5.37
C PHE A 374 0.28 0.92 6.61
N MET A 375 0.87 -0.27 6.42
CA MET A 375 1.26 -1.17 7.49
C MET A 375 2.34 -0.53 8.37
N ASP A 376 2.21 -0.65 9.69
CA ASP A 376 3.27 -0.23 10.59
C ASP A 376 4.41 -1.25 10.65
N VAL A 377 5.58 -0.79 11.09
CA VAL A 377 6.82 -1.59 11.11
C VAL A 377 6.72 -2.79 12.05
N PHE A 378 5.86 -2.78 13.07
CA PHE A 378 5.67 -3.93 13.94
C PHE A 378 4.83 -4.99 13.24
N SER A 379 3.69 -4.63 12.66
CA SER A 379 2.89 -5.56 11.86
C SER A 379 3.69 -6.18 10.72
N TRP A 380 4.59 -5.42 10.09
CA TRP A 380 5.44 -5.93 9.02
C TRP A 380 6.52 -6.89 9.51
N SER A 381 7.23 -6.53 10.60
CA SER A 381 8.39 -7.29 11.08
C SER A 381 8.07 -8.43 12.03
N LEU A 382 6.94 -8.38 12.75
CA LEU A 382 6.62 -9.36 13.79
C LEU A 382 6.51 -10.81 13.27
N PRO A 383 5.93 -11.07 12.07
CA PRO A 383 5.96 -12.41 11.49
C PRO A 383 7.39 -12.94 11.29
N PHE A 384 8.28 -12.08 10.78
CA PHE A 384 9.68 -12.43 10.57
C PHE A 384 10.41 -12.68 11.90
N VAL A 385 10.22 -11.81 12.90
CA VAL A 385 10.81 -11.98 14.23
C VAL A 385 10.30 -13.28 14.87
N GLY A 386 9.00 -13.54 14.80
CA GLY A 386 8.39 -14.75 15.35
C GLY A 386 8.95 -16.02 14.73
N GLU A 387 9.10 -16.06 13.41
CA GLU A 387 9.73 -17.19 12.73
C GLU A 387 11.19 -17.35 13.16
N LYS A 388 12.02 -16.29 13.10
CA LYS A 388 13.45 -16.41 13.38
C LYS A 388 13.74 -16.77 14.83
N VAL A 389 12.96 -16.26 15.78
CA VAL A 389 13.03 -16.70 17.18
C VAL A 389 12.67 -18.17 17.29
N THR A 390 11.64 -18.61 16.56
CA THR A 390 11.24 -20.03 16.60
C THR A 390 12.30 -20.93 15.97
N ASP A 391 12.92 -20.53 14.86
CA ASP A 391 14.06 -21.23 14.25
C ASP A 391 15.22 -21.38 15.24
N ILE A 392 15.55 -20.29 15.97
CA ILE A 392 16.58 -20.31 17.02
C ILE A 392 16.19 -21.29 18.12
N LEU A 393 14.95 -21.24 18.62
CA LEU A 393 14.50 -22.14 19.68
C LEU A 393 14.51 -23.60 19.23
N VAL A 394 14.09 -23.90 18.00
CA VAL A 394 14.17 -25.25 17.42
C VAL A 394 15.63 -25.70 17.30
N ALA A 395 16.52 -24.82 16.84
CA ALA A 395 17.95 -25.11 16.75
C ALA A 395 18.56 -25.38 18.14
N VAL A 396 18.22 -24.58 19.16
CA VAL A 396 18.67 -24.79 20.55
C VAL A 396 18.15 -26.11 21.11
N LEU A 397 16.86 -26.43 20.90
CA LEU A 397 16.28 -27.69 21.36
C LEU A 397 16.89 -28.92 20.65
N ASN A 398 17.36 -28.76 19.42
CA ASN A 398 18.05 -29.81 18.67
C ASN A 398 19.51 -30.01 19.12
N ILE A 399 20.09 -29.11 19.94
CA ILE A 399 21.45 -29.26 20.49
C ILE A 399 21.46 -30.25 21.66
N CYS A 400 20.33 -30.40 22.38
CA CYS A 400 20.23 -31.39 23.45
C CYS A 400 20.11 -32.80 22.83
N THR A 401 21.11 -33.65 23.05
CA THR A 401 21.06 -35.08 22.70
C THR A 401 20.19 -35.86 23.70
N GLU A 402 19.67 -37.04 23.31
CA GLU A 402 18.98 -37.96 24.25
C GLU A 402 19.82 -38.20 25.51
N GLU A 403 21.15 -38.26 25.38
CA GLU A 403 22.11 -38.52 26.45
C GLU A 403 22.25 -37.38 27.47
N GLU A 404 22.09 -36.11 27.10
CA GLU A 404 22.16 -34.97 28.04
C GLU A 404 20.84 -34.73 28.80
N LEU A 405 19.73 -35.29 28.30
CA LEU A 405 18.40 -35.22 28.92
C LEU A 405 18.05 -36.48 29.72
N ASP A 406 18.69 -37.62 29.41
CA ASP A 406 18.58 -38.89 30.15
C ASP A 406 19.60 -39.02 31.29
N GLU A 407 20.57 -38.09 31.44
CA GLU A 407 21.44 -38.08 32.62
C GLU A 407 20.68 -37.59 33.87
N GLU A 408 19.89 -38.49 34.47
CA GLU A 408 19.96 -38.70 35.91
C GLU A 408 21.42 -39.05 36.27
N LYS A 409 22.31 -38.07 36.29
CA LYS A 409 23.42 -38.11 37.23
C LYS A 409 22.96 -37.32 38.45
N PRO A 410 22.56 -37.97 39.55
CA PRO A 410 22.58 -37.27 40.81
C PRO A 410 23.99 -36.69 40.92
N PHE A 411 24.09 -35.39 41.14
CA PHE A 411 25.34 -34.82 41.65
C PHE A 411 25.85 -35.77 42.74
N ASP A 412 27.07 -36.27 42.62
CA ASP A 412 27.69 -37.11 43.65
C ASP A 412 27.52 -36.41 44.99
N ALA A 413 26.59 -36.94 45.81
CA ALA A 413 26.21 -36.39 47.10
C ALA A 413 27.41 -36.34 48.07
N ASP A 414 28.45 -37.13 47.80
CA ASP A 414 29.71 -37.15 48.55
C ASP A 414 30.57 -35.89 48.37
N THR A 415 30.31 -35.06 47.35
CA THR A 415 31.06 -33.79 47.16
C THR A 415 30.41 -32.61 47.90
N VAL A 416 29.18 -32.77 48.39
CA VAL A 416 28.44 -31.71 49.10
C VAL A 416 28.30 -31.99 50.60
N GLU A 417 28.39 -33.26 51.04
CA GLU A 417 28.31 -33.58 52.48
C GLU A 417 29.57 -33.23 53.29
N ASN A 418 30.75 -33.07 52.68
CA ASN A 418 31.98 -32.72 53.40
C ASN A 418 32.10 -31.23 53.81
N MET A 419 31.06 -30.40 53.61
CA MET A 419 31.07 -29.00 54.04
C MET A 419 29.96 -28.58 55.01
N SER A 420 29.08 -29.48 55.47
CA SER A 420 28.00 -29.07 56.38
C SER A 420 27.43 -30.19 57.27
N THR A 421 28.22 -30.77 58.18
CA THR A 421 27.66 -31.41 59.38
C THR A 421 28.53 -31.19 60.62
N ASN A 422 28.28 -30.07 61.32
CA ASN A 422 28.60 -29.90 62.74
C ASN A 422 27.28 -29.58 63.47
N ALA A 423 26.54 -30.62 63.89
CA ALA A 423 25.61 -30.61 65.04
C ALA A 423 24.80 -31.93 65.14
N SER A 424 25.39 -32.89 65.85
CA SER A 424 24.80 -33.69 66.95
C SER A 424 23.33 -34.20 66.95
N VAL A 425 23.21 -35.55 66.99
CA VAL A 425 22.53 -36.40 68.04
C VAL A 425 21.01 -36.76 67.85
N PRO A 426 20.51 -37.98 68.18
CA PRO A 426 20.52 -39.18 67.31
C PRO A 426 19.18 -40.01 67.29
N GLU A 427 19.17 -41.06 66.47
CA GLU A 427 18.49 -42.37 66.59
C GLU A 427 16.97 -42.48 66.90
N THR A 428 16.25 -43.19 66.02
CA THR A 428 15.82 -44.59 66.28
C THR A 428 15.31 -45.29 65.01
N ASP A 429 15.66 -46.57 64.91
CA ASP A 429 15.46 -47.52 63.82
C ASP A 429 13.99 -47.86 63.46
N ILE A 430 13.75 -48.35 62.23
CA ILE A 430 13.31 -49.75 61.95
C ILE A 430 12.86 -49.92 60.46
N VAL A 431 13.64 -50.76 59.77
CA VAL A 431 13.27 -51.81 58.79
C VAL A 431 12.93 -51.46 57.33
N MET A 432 13.77 -52.04 56.47
CA MET A 432 13.65 -52.22 55.03
C MET A 432 12.43 -53.06 54.60
N LYS A 433 11.79 -52.67 53.49
CA LYS A 433 11.18 -53.59 52.54
C LYS A 433 10.99 -52.95 51.15
N ASP A 434 11.72 -53.52 50.20
CA ASP A 434 11.49 -53.73 48.75
C ASP A 434 10.75 -52.68 47.89
N ASN A 435 11.49 -52.31 46.83
CA ASN A 435 11.06 -51.80 45.52
C ASN A 435 9.74 -52.40 45.01
N ASP A 436 8.78 -51.55 44.65
CA ASP A 436 8.31 -51.48 43.25
C ASP A 436 7.73 -50.08 42.94
N SER A 437 8.07 -49.56 41.78
CA SER A 437 7.98 -48.15 41.37
C SER A 437 6.54 -47.69 41.08
N LEU A 438 6.04 -46.75 41.87
CA LEU A 438 4.90 -45.88 41.57
C LEU A 438 5.40 -44.71 40.70
N GLU A 439 5.11 -44.72 39.39
CA GLU A 439 5.21 -43.49 38.57
C GLU A 439 4.18 -42.48 39.08
N SER A 440 4.63 -41.32 39.57
CA SER A 440 3.74 -40.28 40.08
C SER A 440 2.96 -39.60 38.94
N GLU A 441 1.64 -39.44 39.09
CA GLU A 441 0.74 -38.77 38.13
C GLU A 441 1.24 -37.39 37.69
N ASP A 442 1.99 -36.68 38.55
CA ASP A 442 2.60 -35.39 38.27
C ASP A 442 3.59 -35.41 37.10
N THR A 443 4.34 -36.50 36.94
CA THR A 443 5.31 -36.65 35.83
C THR A 443 4.61 -36.85 34.49
N ALA A 444 3.49 -37.59 34.46
CA ALA A 444 2.69 -37.80 33.26
C ALA A 444 1.96 -36.50 32.83
N ALA A 445 1.46 -35.73 33.78
CA ALA A 445 0.84 -34.42 33.53
C ALA A 445 1.88 -33.40 33.00
N MET A 446 3.08 -33.37 33.59
CA MET A 446 4.17 -32.49 33.15
C MET A 446 4.67 -32.84 31.74
N ARG A 447 4.78 -34.13 31.40
CA ARG A 447 5.14 -34.61 30.05
C ARG A 447 4.07 -34.26 29.01
N LYS A 448 2.78 -34.44 29.34
CA LYS A 448 1.67 -34.03 28.47
C LYS A 448 1.66 -32.51 28.25
N ALA A 449 1.95 -31.73 29.28
CA ALA A 449 2.07 -30.29 29.18
C ALA A 449 3.25 -29.86 28.28
N LEU A 450 4.41 -30.53 28.40
CA LEU A 450 5.58 -30.27 27.55
C LEU A 450 5.31 -30.62 26.08
N ARG A 451 4.71 -31.77 25.79
CA ARG A 451 4.28 -32.16 24.44
C ARG A 451 3.31 -31.15 23.83
N ASN A 452 2.33 -30.68 24.61
CA ASN A 452 1.40 -29.65 24.17
C ASN A 452 2.10 -28.31 23.91
N LYS A 453 3.12 -27.95 24.71
CA LYS A 453 3.94 -26.76 24.48
C LYS A 453 4.77 -26.88 23.20
N ILE A 454 5.37 -28.03 22.91
CA ILE A 454 6.13 -28.27 21.67
C ILE A 454 5.22 -28.23 20.44
N LEU A 455 4.05 -28.87 20.50
CA LEU A 455 3.06 -28.80 19.44
C LEU A 455 2.51 -27.38 19.26
N ALA A 456 2.33 -26.63 20.36
CA ALA A 456 1.96 -25.22 20.30
C ALA A 456 3.07 -24.36 19.66
N ILE A 457 4.34 -24.57 20.03
CA ILE A 457 5.49 -23.91 19.42
C ILE A 457 5.57 -24.24 17.92
N GLY A 458 5.35 -25.50 17.54
CA GLY A 458 5.29 -25.91 16.14
C GLY A 458 4.16 -25.24 15.35
N ARG A 459 2.96 -25.16 15.93
CA ARG A 459 1.83 -24.42 15.35
C ARG A 459 2.12 -22.93 15.22
N VAL A 460 2.71 -22.33 16.24
CA VAL A 460 3.09 -20.91 16.24
C VAL A 460 4.20 -20.64 15.22
N SER A 461 5.20 -21.52 15.12
CA SER A 461 6.24 -21.47 14.08
C SER A 461 5.63 -21.46 12.68
N ARG A 462 4.74 -22.41 12.41
CA ARG A 462 4.09 -22.56 11.11
C ARG A 462 3.12 -21.42 10.82
N MET A 463 2.36 -20.96 11.82
CA MET A 463 1.55 -19.76 11.70
C MET A 463 2.42 -18.56 11.33
N PHE A 464 3.55 -18.34 11.99
CA PHE A 464 4.46 -17.25 11.65
C PHE A 464 5.15 -17.43 10.30
N SER A 465 5.52 -18.64 9.91
CA SER A 465 6.05 -18.95 8.57
C SER A 465 5.01 -18.69 7.49
N VAL A 466 3.74 -19.02 7.71
CA VAL A 466 2.65 -18.74 6.77
C VAL A 466 2.33 -17.26 6.75
N LEU A 467 2.26 -16.59 7.90
CA LEU A 467 2.07 -15.14 7.96
C LEU A 467 3.25 -14.41 7.31
N ARG A 468 4.48 -14.93 7.42
CA ARG A 468 5.63 -14.42 6.70
C ARG A 468 5.49 -14.72 5.21
N ASP A 469 5.20 -15.96 4.81
CA ASP A 469 5.06 -16.31 3.41
C ASP A 469 3.91 -15.53 2.77
N GLU A 470 2.82 -15.24 3.48
CA GLU A 470 1.75 -14.35 3.04
C GLU A 470 2.19 -12.90 3.04
N ALA A 471 2.88 -12.39 4.05
CA ALA A 471 3.45 -11.03 4.03
C ALA A 471 4.42 -10.85 2.86
N GLU A 472 5.28 -11.84 2.62
CA GLU A 472 6.24 -11.93 1.52
C GLU A 472 5.55 -12.20 0.18
N ASN A 473 4.43 -12.92 0.14
CA ASN A 473 3.66 -13.14 -1.08
C ASN A 473 2.78 -11.94 -1.41
N VAL A 474 2.30 -11.18 -0.42
CA VAL A 474 1.69 -9.86 -0.57
C VAL A 474 2.75 -8.87 -1.06
N GLU A 475 3.95 -8.91 -0.50
CA GLU A 475 5.10 -8.14 -0.96
C GLU A 475 5.52 -8.56 -2.38
N LYS A 476 5.55 -9.87 -2.72
CA LYS A 476 5.79 -10.37 -4.09
C LYS A 476 4.67 -10.03 -5.05
N LEU A 477 3.40 -10.14 -4.67
CA LEU A 477 2.24 -9.76 -5.48
C LEU A 477 2.28 -8.26 -5.77
N ARG A 478 2.75 -7.45 -4.81
CA ARG A 478 3.05 -6.04 -5.03
C ARG A 478 4.32 -5.80 -5.85
N ASN A 479 5.34 -6.66 -5.75
CA ASN A 479 6.50 -6.65 -6.67
C ASN A 479 6.07 -6.95 -8.12
N TYR A 480 5.00 -7.75 -8.31
CA TYR A 480 4.33 -7.97 -9.60
C TYR A 480 3.28 -6.89 -9.94
N SER A 481 2.96 -5.97 -9.01
CA SER A 481 2.09 -4.80 -9.19
C SER A 481 2.84 -3.47 -9.02
N GLY A 482 4.14 -3.44 -9.34
CA GLY A 482 4.94 -2.22 -9.46
C GLY A 482 5.54 -1.68 -8.16
N GLY A 483 6.50 -2.37 -7.52
CA GLY A 483 7.32 -1.73 -6.48
C GLY A 483 8.32 -2.66 -5.80
N VAL A 484 9.48 -2.86 -6.43
CA VAL A 484 10.51 -3.83 -5.99
C VAL A 484 11.53 -3.22 -5.04
N LEU A 485 11.82 -3.94 -3.94
CA LEU A 485 13.20 -4.22 -3.50
C LEU A 485 13.38 -5.77 -3.51
N PRO A 486 14.39 -6.33 -4.20
CA PRO A 486 14.57 -7.78 -4.31
C PRO A 486 14.94 -8.44 -2.98
N ARG A 487 14.57 -9.72 -2.80
CA ARG A 487 15.14 -10.58 -1.74
C ARG A 487 16.65 -10.58 -1.87
N GLY A 488 17.34 -10.09 -0.84
CA GLY A 488 18.80 -10.00 -0.79
C GLY A 488 19.39 -8.66 -1.22
N ALA A 489 18.62 -7.66 -1.66
CA ALA A 489 19.18 -6.37 -2.07
C ALA A 489 19.73 -5.51 -0.91
N LEU A 490 19.26 -5.75 0.32
CA LEU A 490 19.92 -5.22 1.52
C LEU A 490 21.28 -5.89 1.80
N LEU A 491 21.51 -7.10 1.28
CA LEU A 491 22.76 -7.85 1.40
C LEU A 491 23.72 -7.63 0.20
N GLY A 492 23.21 -7.30 -0.99
CA GLY A 492 23.98 -7.15 -2.24
C GLY A 492 24.48 -5.72 -2.56
N GLY A 493 24.08 -4.72 -1.78
CA GLY A 493 24.53 -3.33 -1.93
C GLY A 493 24.02 -2.61 -3.19
N SER A 494 24.60 -1.44 -3.49
CA SER A 494 24.10 -0.49 -4.51
C SER A 494 24.15 -0.99 -5.96
N GLU A 495 24.91 -2.04 -6.25
CA GLU A 495 25.09 -2.60 -7.60
C GLU A 495 23.87 -3.43 -8.05
N GLU A 496 23.23 -4.15 -7.12
CA GLU A 496 22.11 -5.06 -7.44
C GLU A 496 20.78 -4.29 -7.61
N ILE A 497 20.62 -3.17 -6.91
CA ILE A 497 19.52 -2.21 -7.09
C ILE A 497 19.54 -1.62 -8.50
N ARG A 498 20.72 -1.30 -9.06
CA ARG A 498 20.85 -0.79 -10.45
C ARG A 498 20.49 -1.82 -11.52
N ARG A 499 20.46 -3.11 -11.18
CA ARG A 499 20.18 -4.20 -12.13
C ARG A 499 18.69 -4.53 -12.25
N SER A 500 17.86 -4.00 -11.35
CA SER A 500 16.40 -4.18 -11.30
C SER A 500 15.59 -3.21 -12.19
N ILE A 501 16.25 -2.57 -13.17
CA ILE A 501 15.64 -1.55 -14.04
C ILE A 501 14.63 -2.21 -15.00
N SER A 502 13.34 -2.17 -14.66
CA SER A 502 12.24 -2.44 -15.61
C SER A 502 12.11 -1.33 -16.64
N THR A 503 11.74 -1.69 -17.86
CA THR A 503 11.28 -0.77 -18.91
C THR A 503 9.82 -0.37 -18.69
N PHE A 504 9.37 0.73 -19.31
CA PHE A 504 7.97 1.18 -19.25
C PHE A 504 6.98 0.06 -19.65
N GLU A 505 7.25 -0.64 -20.76
CA GLU A 505 6.38 -1.71 -21.26
C GLU A 505 6.32 -2.94 -20.33
N GLU A 506 7.41 -3.26 -19.65
CA GLU A 506 7.42 -4.34 -18.65
C GLU A 506 6.58 -3.97 -17.43
N ALA A 507 6.69 -2.73 -16.95
CA ALA A 507 5.87 -2.23 -15.84
C ALA A 507 4.38 -2.22 -16.22
N ARG A 508 4.05 -1.68 -17.40
CA ARG A 508 2.68 -1.64 -17.93
C ARG A 508 2.06 -3.03 -18.06
N ARG A 509 2.83 -4.02 -18.56
CA ARG A 509 2.34 -5.40 -18.70
C ARG A 509 2.09 -6.06 -17.34
N ALA A 510 2.94 -5.81 -16.36
CA ALA A 510 2.76 -6.34 -15.00
C ALA A 510 1.51 -5.77 -14.33
N ASP A 511 1.17 -4.52 -14.63
CA ASP A 511 0.07 -3.78 -14.01
C ASP A 511 -1.28 -3.92 -14.74
N LEU A 512 -1.31 -4.54 -15.93
CA LEU A 512 -2.49 -4.65 -16.78
C LEU A 512 -3.75 -5.17 -16.07
N LYS A 513 -3.60 -6.03 -15.06
CA LYS A 513 -4.74 -6.54 -14.26
C LYS A 513 -5.38 -5.48 -13.38
N ASN A 514 -4.60 -4.52 -12.89
CA ASN A 514 -5.08 -3.43 -12.05
C ASN A 514 -5.72 -2.31 -12.88
N GLU A 515 -5.54 -2.33 -14.20
CA GLU A 515 -6.20 -1.43 -15.14
C GLU A 515 -7.65 -1.85 -15.45
N ALA A 516 -8.03 -3.09 -15.11
CA ALA A 516 -9.38 -3.61 -15.30
C ALA A 516 -10.34 -3.19 -14.18
N MET A 517 -11.63 -3.13 -14.50
CA MET A 517 -12.68 -2.95 -13.49
C MET A 517 -12.61 -4.07 -12.46
N PRO A 518 -12.52 -3.76 -11.16
CA PRO A 518 -12.48 -4.79 -10.12
C PRO A 518 -13.74 -5.66 -10.11
N PRO A 519 -13.63 -6.93 -9.68
CA PRO A 519 -14.81 -7.78 -9.46
C PRO A 519 -15.74 -7.20 -8.39
N LEU A 520 -17.01 -7.58 -8.42
CA LEU A 520 -17.99 -7.11 -7.44
C LEU A 520 -17.62 -7.59 -6.03
N ARG A 521 -17.91 -6.76 -5.02
CA ARG A 521 -17.57 -7.02 -3.62
C ARG A 521 -18.02 -8.39 -3.12
N GLU A 522 -19.23 -8.83 -3.47
CA GLU A 522 -19.74 -10.15 -3.06
C GLU A 522 -18.88 -11.31 -3.58
N ASP A 523 -18.30 -11.16 -4.76
CA ASP A 523 -17.44 -12.18 -5.36
C ASP A 523 -16.07 -12.20 -4.69
N VAL A 524 -15.56 -11.03 -4.28
CA VAL A 524 -14.32 -10.91 -3.50
C VAL A 524 -14.47 -11.58 -2.12
N HIS A 525 -15.55 -11.28 -1.37
CA HIS A 525 -15.79 -11.90 -0.05
C HIS A 525 -15.85 -13.43 -0.14
N LYS A 526 -16.53 -13.98 -1.16
CA LYS A 526 -16.60 -15.43 -1.38
C LYS A 526 -15.22 -16.03 -1.65
N GLN A 527 -14.36 -15.34 -2.40
CA GLN A 527 -13.00 -15.78 -2.69
C GLN A 527 -12.11 -15.74 -1.45
N ASP A 528 -12.20 -14.68 -0.65
CA ASP A 528 -11.45 -14.53 0.60
C ASP A 528 -11.86 -15.58 1.65
N ASP A 529 -13.16 -15.82 1.82
CA ASP A 529 -13.69 -16.85 2.73
C ASP A 529 -13.30 -18.27 2.29
N ALA A 530 -13.23 -18.53 0.98
CA ALA A 530 -12.72 -19.80 0.47
C ALA A 530 -11.22 -19.95 0.78
N ARG A 531 -10.42 -18.92 0.48
CA ARG A 531 -8.97 -18.91 0.72
C ARG A 531 -8.63 -19.08 2.21
N ALA A 532 -9.34 -18.38 3.09
CA ALA A 532 -9.12 -18.46 4.53
C ALA A 532 -9.41 -19.86 5.09
N ARG A 533 -10.40 -20.56 4.53
CA ARG A 533 -10.69 -21.96 4.89
C ARG A 533 -9.60 -22.91 4.40
N ASP A 534 -9.22 -22.79 3.13
CA ASP A 534 -8.16 -23.62 2.54
C ASP A 534 -6.83 -23.47 3.31
N LEU A 535 -6.48 -22.24 3.71
CA LEU A 535 -5.27 -21.95 4.47
C LEU A 535 -5.26 -22.63 5.84
N ARG A 536 -6.39 -22.59 6.57
CA ARG A 536 -6.52 -23.26 7.88
C ARG A 536 -6.33 -24.77 7.74
N GLU A 537 -6.97 -25.37 6.74
CA GLU A 537 -6.81 -26.81 6.49
C GLU A 537 -5.38 -27.20 6.11
N GLN A 538 -4.68 -26.35 5.35
CA GLN A 538 -3.30 -26.60 4.97
C GLN A 538 -2.35 -26.56 6.18
N ILE A 539 -2.48 -25.54 7.05
CA ILE A 539 -1.70 -25.44 8.29
C ILE A 539 -1.90 -26.69 9.17
N ASP A 540 -3.14 -27.13 9.35
CA ASP A 540 -3.45 -28.30 10.17
C ASP A 540 -2.86 -29.59 9.59
N LYS A 541 -2.95 -29.79 8.27
CA LYS A 541 -2.38 -30.97 7.59
C LYS A 541 -0.84 -30.98 7.66
N GLU A 542 -0.19 -29.85 7.45
CA GLU A 542 1.28 -29.76 7.43
C GLU A 542 1.88 -29.89 8.83
N VAL A 543 1.31 -29.24 9.86
CA VAL A 543 1.73 -29.43 11.26
C VAL A 543 1.55 -30.89 11.67
N SER A 544 0.46 -31.53 11.24
CA SER A 544 0.23 -32.95 11.50
C SER A 544 1.23 -33.86 10.78
N ASN A 545 1.94 -33.41 9.73
CA ASN A 545 2.84 -34.22 8.91
C ASN A 545 4.33 -33.85 9.06
N ASP A 546 4.66 -32.78 9.79
CA ASP A 546 6.03 -32.31 9.98
C ASP A 546 6.85 -33.34 10.79
N SER A 547 7.77 -34.03 10.12
CA SER A 547 8.54 -35.11 10.71
C SER A 547 9.44 -34.66 11.87
N THR A 548 9.88 -33.39 11.91
CA THR A 548 10.73 -32.85 12.97
C THR A 548 9.90 -32.53 14.20
N ILE A 549 8.75 -31.89 14.01
CA ILE A 549 7.79 -31.64 15.11
C ILE A 549 7.21 -32.96 15.62
N GLN A 550 6.90 -33.92 14.74
CA GLN A 550 6.49 -35.26 15.14
C GLN A 550 7.60 -36.00 15.87
N LYS A 551 8.87 -35.90 15.43
CA LYS A 551 10.01 -36.52 16.11
C LYS A 551 10.23 -35.91 17.48
N LEU A 552 10.22 -34.58 17.62
CA LEU A 552 10.28 -33.90 18.92
C LEU A 552 9.09 -34.33 19.80
N ALA A 553 7.85 -34.21 19.31
CA ALA A 553 6.66 -34.61 20.05
C ALA A 553 6.63 -36.11 20.41
N ARG A 554 7.29 -36.97 19.63
CA ARG A 554 7.50 -38.39 19.95
C ARG A 554 8.64 -38.57 20.96
N GLN A 555 9.83 -38.00 20.74
CA GLN A 555 11.00 -38.03 21.63
C GLN A 555 10.63 -37.62 23.06
N TYR A 556 9.91 -36.52 23.22
CA TYR A 556 9.45 -36.03 24.54
C TYR A 556 8.19 -36.75 25.06
N SER A 557 7.65 -37.72 24.31
CA SER A 557 6.52 -38.55 24.70
C SER A 557 6.86 -40.04 24.85
N THR A 558 8.06 -40.48 24.43
CA THR A 558 8.49 -41.89 24.43
C THR A 558 9.61 -42.21 25.42
N SER A 559 10.06 -41.28 26.25
CA SER A 559 10.93 -41.63 27.40
C SER A 559 10.25 -42.51 28.46
N SER A 560 8.98 -42.91 28.25
CA SER A 560 8.28 -43.94 29.03
C SER A 560 8.61 -45.40 28.66
N ILE A 561 9.56 -45.68 27.75
CA ILE A 561 9.80 -47.07 27.32
C ILE A 561 11.28 -47.39 27.16
N LYS A 562 12.08 -47.21 28.22
CA LYS A 562 13.26 -48.05 28.46
C LYS A 562 13.40 -48.26 29.97
N LYS A 563 12.79 -49.35 30.44
CA LYS A 563 13.16 -50.04 31.69
C LYS A 563 14.41 -50.85 31.45
#